data_AF-A0A3D1KB56-F1
#
_entry.id   AF-A0A3D1KB56-F1
#
_cell.length_a   1.000
_cell.length_b   1.000
_cell.length_c   1.000
_cell.angle_alpha   90.00
_cell.angle_beta   90.00
_cell.angle_gamma   90.00
#
_symmetry.space_group_name_H-M   'P 1'
#
loop_
_entity.id
_entity.type
_entity.pdbx_description
1 polymer ?
#
loop_
_entity_poly.entity_id
_entity_poly.type
_entity_poly.pdbx_seq_one_letter_code
_entity_poly.pdbx_strand_id
1 'polypeptide(L)'
;MGAIVGTAKVGYLLTAGALTPVGATATYQWKSAATVGGVYSDIVGATANKYTPVAGDTGKFIKVEATGSGFYTSAKLSAAKGAVVKATPKVRTAVNLGTAGDFVILSKAGISRTGVTSITGDIGVSPIDQTALTGFSETMDPSNQFSTSIYVVGGGKLYAADYAPPTPVKMTTAVSDMETAFSDAAGRTFPDYTELYAGDVTGQTLTPGLYKWGTGLLISAGGVTISGTATDVWIFQIAQDLTVANSAIITLSGGAKAENIFWQISGQTTLGTTSQMKGIILCQTLIEMQTGATLSGRALAQTAVTLDANTVTAP
;
A
#
# COMPACT_ATOMS: atom_id res chain seq x y z
N MET A 1 -34.74 3.70 -24.46
CA MET A 1 -33.39 3.95 -23.90
C MET A 1 -32.36 3.14 -24.66
N GLY A 2 -31.12 3.61 -24.73
CA GLY A 2 -30.00 2.90 -25.32
C GLY A 2 -29.48 1.75 -24.45
N ALA A 3 -28.47 1.05 -24.96
CA ALA A 3 -27.77 -0.01 -24.24
C ALA A 3 -26.93 0.54 -23.08
N ILE A 4 -26.72 -0.28 -22.04
CA ILE A 4 -25.84 0.04 -20.91
C ILE A 4 -24.39 0.18 -21.38
N VAL A 5 -23.75 1.28 -21.00
CA VAL A 5 -22.33 1.59 -21.27
C VAL A 5 -21.45 1.09 -20.10
N GLY A 6 -20.24 0.62 -20.39
CA GLY A 6 -19.30 0.07 -19.40
C GLY A 6 -19.09 -1.45 -19.55
N THR A 7 -18.31 -2.06 -18.66
CA THR A 7 -18.02 -3.50 -18.64
C THR A 7 -18.73 -4.14 -17.45
N ALA A 8 -19.51 -5.20 -17.68
CA ALA A 8 -20.17 -5.95 -16.60
C ALA A 8 -19.14 -6.77 -15.82
N LYS A 9 -18.48 -6.13 -14.86
CA LYS A 9 -17.46 -6.71 -13.99
C LYS A 9 -17.62 -6.13 -12.59
N VAL A 10 -17.42 -6.94 -11.55
CA VAL A 10 -17.50 -6.47 -10.16
C VAL A 10 -16.57 -5.27 -9.97
N GLY A 11 -17.09 -4.17 -9.41
CA GLY A 11 -16.33 -2.93 -9.18
C GLY A 11 -16.22 -1.99 -10.39
N TYR A 12 -16.72 -2.35 -11.57
CA TYR A 12 -16.62 -1.52 -12.78
C TYR A 12 -17.91 -0.73 -13.00
N LEU A 13 -17.78 0.58 -13.21
CA LEU A 13 -18.93 1.47 -13.38
C LEU A 13 -19.72 1.13 -14.66
N LEU A 14 -21.02 0.91 -14.50
CA LEU A 14 -22.01 0.85 -15.56
C LEU A 14 -22.79 2.16 -15.59
N THR A 15 -23.08 2.65 -16.79
CA THR A 15 -23.90 3.86 -17.01
C THR A 15 -25.12 3.50 -17.84
N ALA A 16 -26.29 3.99 -17.43
CA ALA A 16 -27.52 3.82 -18.18
C ALA A 16 -27.37 4.39 -19.61
N GLY A 17 -27.97 3.70 -20.58
CA GLY A 17 -27.93 4.16 -21.97
C GLY A 17 -28.71 5.45 -22.19
N ALA A 18 -28.37 6.18 -23.26
CA ALA A 18 -29.01 7.45 -23.59
C ALA A 18 -30.55 7.32 -23.65
N LEU A 19 -31.26 8.33 -23.14
CA LEU A 19 -32.71 8.40 -23.21
C LEU A 19 -33.17 8.87 -24.60
N THR A 20 -34.39 8.48 -24.96
CA THR A 20 -35.04 8.91 -26.21
C THR A 20 -36.45 9.37 -25.85
N PRO A 21 -36.84 10.62 -26.16
CA PRO A 21 -36.07 11.66 -26.87
C PRO A 21 -34.85 12.20 -26.09
N VAL A 22 -33.89 12.80 -26.81
CA VAL A 22 -32.70 13.42 -26.21
C VAL A 22 -33.13 14.57 -25.29
N GLY A 23 -32.52 14.67 -24.11
CA GLY A 23 -32.86 15.69 -23.10
C GLY A 23 -34.03 15.31 -22.18
N ALA A 24 -34.64 14.15 -22.36
CA ALA A 24 -35.63 13.64 -21.41
C ALA A 24 -35.00 13.40 -20.02
N THR A 25 -35.80 13.58 -18.97
CA THR A 25 -35.45 13.24 -17.58
C THR A 25 -36.12 11.94 -17.18
N ALA A 26 -35.44 11.13 -16.37
CA ALA A 26 -35.98 9.86 -15.88
C ALA A 26 -35.42 9.50 -14.50
N THR A 27 -36.18 8.71 -13.75
CA THR A 27 -35.67 7.93 -12.61
C THR A 27 -35.17 6.58 -13.10
N TYR A 28 -34.25 5.96 -12.35
CA TYR A 28 -33.64 4.68 -12.74
C TYR A 28 -33.88 3.62 -11.66
N GLN A 29 -33.93 2.36 -12.08
CA GLN A 29 -33.88 1.20 -11.21
C GLN A 29 -33.06 0.11 -11.89
N TRP A 30 -31.90 -0.24 -11.31
CA TRP A 30 -31.09 -1.34 -11.82
C TRP A 30 -31.66 -2.68 -11.36
N LYS A 31 -31.57 -3.68 -12.25
CA LYS A 31 -32.15 -5.02 -12.04
C LYS A 31 -31.14 -6.10 -12.43
N SER A 32 -31.21 -7.25 -11.78
CA SER A 32 -30.36 -8.42 -12.07
C SER A 32 -31.18 -9.69 -12.33
N ALA A 33 -30.64 -10.60 -13.15
CA ALA A 33 -31.23 -11.92 -13.40
C ALA A 33 -30.14 -12.99 -13.55
N ALA A 34 -30.45 -14.24 -13.18
CA ALA A 34 -29.50 -15.36 -13.32
C ALA A 34 -29.23 -15.76 -14.78
N THR A 35 -30.15 -15.47 -15.69
CA THR A 35 -30.04 -15.79 -17.12
C THR A 35 -30.43 -14.58 -17.97
N VAL A 36 -29.95 -14.51 -19.21
CA VAL A 36 -30.18 -13.36 -20.11
C VAL A 36 -31.67 -13.06 -20.33
N GLY A 37 -32.50 -14.11 -20.43
CA GLY A 37 -33.95 -14.05 -20.63
C GLY A 37 -34.78 -14.31 -19.36
N GLY A 38 -34.15 -14.35 -18.19
CA GLY A 38 -34.84 -14.63 -16.92
C GLY A 38 -35.67 -13.45 -16.40
N VAL A 39 -36.32 -13.65 -15.26
CA VAL A 39 -37.01 -12.58 -14.53
C VAL A 39 -35.96 -11.67 -13.88
N TYR A 40 -36.03 -10.38 -14.17
CA TYR A 40 -35.14 -9.37 -13.60
C TYR A 40 -35.74 -8.79 -12.34
N SER A 41 -35.04 -8.97 -11.22
CA SER A 41 -35.42 -8.42 -9.92
C SER A 41 -34.64 -7.15 -9.62
N ASP A 42 -35.27 -6.22 -8.92
CA ASP A 42 -34.65 -4.95 -8.55
C ASP A 42 -33.44 -5.17 -7.64
N ILE A 43 -32.36 -4.46 -7.95
CA ILE A 43 -31.20 -4.34 -7.08
C ILE A 43 -31.52 -3.23 -6.08
N VAL A 44 -31.69 -3.60 -4.82
CA VAL A 44 -32.09 -2.69 -3.75
C VAL A 44 -31.15 -1.48 -3.67
N GLY A 45 -31.72 -0.27 -3.68
CA GLY A 45 -30.98 0.99 -3.56
C GLY A 45 -30.27 1.47 -4.83
N ALA A 46 -30.23 0.67 -5.89
CA ALA A 46 -29.58 1.03 -7.15
C ALA A 46 -30.52 1.88 -8.04
N THR A 47 -30.69 3.16 -7.70
CA THR A 47 -31.62 4.07 -8.38
C THR A 47 -30.97 5.23 -9.13
N ALA A 48 -29.64 5.31 -9.12
CA ALA A 48 -28.89 6.31 -9.88
C ALA A 48 -28.78 5.96 -11.37
N ASN A 49 -28.40 6.93 -12.20
CA ASN A 49 -28.08 6.69 -13.62
C ASN A 49 -26.79 5.86 -13.84
N LYS A 50 -26.12 5.51 -12.75
CA LYS A 50 -24.89 4.72 -12.68
C LYS A 50 -25.06 3.59 -11.68
N TYR A 51 -24.38 2.47 -11.94
CA TYR A 51 -24.33 1.33 -11.02
C TYR A 51 -22.96 0.67 -11.06
N THR A 52 -22.44 0.28 -9.91
CA THR A 52 -21.19 -0.48 -9.80
C THR A 52 -21.53 -1.87 -9.30
N PRO A 53 -21.46 -2.92 -10.15
CA PRO A 53 -21.79 -4.29 -9.76
C PRO A 53 -20.97 -4.76 -8.57
N VAL A 54 -21.61 -5.49 -7.67
CA VAL A 54 -21.02 -6.04 -6.45
C VAL A 54 -20.76 -7.53 -6.57
N ALA A 55 -20.05 -8.13 -5.60
CA ALA A 55 -19.75 -9.55 -5.61
C ALA A 55 -21.00 -10.44 -5.76
N GLY A 56 -22.12 -10.04 -5.14
CA GLY A 56 -23.42 -10.73 -5.24
C GLY A 56 -24.07 -10.70 -6.62
N ASP A 57 -23.56 -9.89 -7.55
CA ASP A 57 -24.02 -9.86 -8.95
C ASP A 57 -23.25 -10.83 -9.84
N THR A 58 -22.18 -11.44 -9.35
CA THR A 58 -21.32 -12.32 -10.17
C THR A 58 -22.15 -13.41 -10.84
N GLY A 59 -21.99 -13.55 -12.16
CA GLY A 59 -22.74 -14.49 -13.00
C GLY A 59 -24.14 -14.00 -13.41
N LYS A 60 -24.64 -12.90 -12.84
CA LYS A 60 -25.96 -12.33 -13.18
C LYS A 60 -25.87 -11.35 -14.34
N PHE A 61 -26.93 -11.27 -15.14
CA PHE A 61 -27.12 -10.29 -16.19
C PHE A 61 -27.75 -9.02 -15.62
N ILE A 62 -27.38 -7.86 -16.15
CA ILE A 62 -27.81 -6.56 -15.62
C ILE A 62 -28.70 -5.85 -16.65
N LYS A 63 -29.80 -5.27 -16.18
CA LYS A 63 -30.62 -4.31 -16.93
C LYS A 63 -30.84 -3.06 -16.08
N VAL A 64 -31.22 -1.98 -16.75
CA VAL A 64 -31.70 -0.77 -16.07
C VAL A 64 -33.05 -0.40 -16.66
N GLU A 65 -34.00 -0.11 -15.77
CA GLU A 65 -35.27 0.50 -16.12
C GLU A 65 -35.14 2.00 -15.94
N ALA A 66 -35.58 2.77 -16.93
CA ALA A 66 -35.75 4.21 -16.77
C ALA A 66 -37.20 4.56 -16.97
N THR A 67 -37.74 5.26 -16.00
CA THR A 67 -39.11 5.76 -16.00
C THR A 67 -39.02 7.26 -16.20
N GLY A 68 -39.44 7.72 -17.37
CA GLY A 68 -39.38 9.14 -17.67
C GLY A 68 -40.31 9.94 -16.77
N SER A 69 -40.02 11.23 -16.63
CA SER A 69 -40.81 12.18 -15.85
C SER A 69 -41.41 13.28 -16.74
N GLY A 70 -42.38 14.02 -16.19
CA GLY A 70 -43.11 15.05 -16.94
C GLY A 70 -43.99 14.44 -18.04
N PHE A 71 -43.78 14.86 -19.28
CA PHE A 71 -44.56 14.39 -20.44
C PHE A 71 -44.24 12.95 -20.88
N TYR A 72 -43.19 12.33 -20.33
CA TYR A 72 -42.70 11.03 -20.76
C TYR A 72 -42.84 9.97 -19.64
N THR A 73 -44.05 9.68 -19.18
CA THR A 73 -44.28 8.82 -17.98
C THR A 73 -44.06 7.32 -18.18
N SER A 74 -43.68 6.87 -19.38
CA SER A 74 -43.48 5.45 -19.66
C SER A 74 -42.16 4.92 -19.12
N ALA A 75 -42.17 3.71 -18.56
CA ALA A 75 -40.96 2.94 -18.26
C ALA A 75 -40.41 2.26 -19.52
N LYS A 76 -39.08 2.27 -19.67
CA LYS A 76 -38.37 1.47 -20.68
C LYS A 76 -37.23 0.72 -20.01
N LEU A 77 -37.11 -0.55 -20.35
CA LEU A 77 -36.03 -1.41 -19.88
C LEU A 77 -34.93 -1.51 -20.94
N SER A 78 -33.67 -1.55 -20.51
CA SER A 78 -32.54 -1.74 -21.42
C SER A 78 -32.48 -3.15 -22.00
N ALA A 79 -31.72 -3.32 -23.07
CA ALA A 79 -31.17 -4.63 -23.40
C ALA A 79 -30.30 -5.15 -22.24
N ALA A 80 -30.20 -6.48 -22.11
CA ALA A 80 -29.36 -7.09 -21.08
C ALA A 80 -27.89 -6.77 -21.34
N LYS A 81 -27.19 -6.31 -20.31
CA LYS A 81 -25.72 -6.35 -20.27
C LYS A 81 -25.30 -7.78 -19.92
N GLY A 82 -24.20 -8.23 -20.51
CA GLY A 82 -23.66 -9.58 -20.28
C GLY A 82 -23.46 -9.90 -18.79
N ALA A 83 -23.31 -11.19 -18.49
CA ALA A 83 -23.12 -11.66 -17.12
C ALA A 83 -21.96 -10.93 -16.44
N VAL A 84 -22.17 -10.46 -15.21
CA VAL A 84 -21.13 -9.79 -14.43
C VAL A 84 -20.02 -10.80 -14.15
N VAL A 85 -18.86 -10.56 -14.75
CA VAL A 85 -17.69 -11.39 -14.47
C VAL A 85 -17.09 -10.99 -13.13
N LYS A 86 -16.54 -11.98 -12.43
CA LYS A 86 -15.73 -11.71 -11.24
C LYS A 86 -14.61 -10.76 -11.62
N ALA A 87 -14.26 -9.83 -10.74
CA ALA A 87 -13.07 -9.05 -10.99
C ALA A 87 -11.85 -9.98 -11.05
N THR A 88 -11.14 -10.00 -12.18
CA THR A 88 -9.77 -10.55 -12.19
C THR A 88 -8.97 -9.74 -11.17
N PRO A 89 -8.36 -10.36 -10.15
CA PRO A 89 -7.47 -9.65 -9.24
C PRO A 89 -6.44 -8.93 -10.09
N LYS A 90 -6.28 -7.63 -9.87
CA LYS A 90 -5.22 -6.91 -10.53
C LYS A 90 -3.92 -7.36 -9.88
N VAL A 91 -3.23 -8.30 -10.52
CA VAL A 91 -1.95 -8.79 -10.02
C VAL A 91 -0.99 -7.60 -9.98
N ARG A 92 -0.57 -7.23 -8.78
CA ARG A 92 0.43 -6.19 -8.57
C ARG A 92 1.79 -6.85 -8.58
N THR A 93 2.70 -6.31 -9.37
CA THR A 93 4.11 -6.70 -9.30
C THR A 93 4.73 -6.07 -8.06
N ALA A 94 5.58 -6.83 -7.36
CA ALA A 94 6.36 -6.31 -6.24
C ALA A 94 7.22 -5.11 -6.68
N VAL A 95 7.59 -4.25 -5.74
CA VAL A 95 8.56 -3.18 -5.99
C VAL A 95 9.96 -3.80 -5.95
N ASN A 96 10.75 -3.60 -6.99
CA ASN A 96 12.11 -4.12 -7.03
C ASN A 96 13.02 -3.22 -6.18
N LEU A 97 13.59 -3.78 -5.11
CA LEU A 97 14.49 -3.05 -4.21
C LEU A 97 15.94 -3.02 -4.71
N GLY A 98 16.29 -3.80 -5.74
CA GLY A 98 17.69 -3.97 -6.14
C GLY A 98 18.56 -4.35 -4.94
N THR A 99 19.74 -3.73 -4.85
CA THR A 99 20.70 -3.90 -3.75
C THR A 99 20.28 -3.20 -2.45
N ALA A 100 19.29 -2.30 -2.46
CA ALA A 100 18.68 -1.82 -1.21
C ALA A 100 17.98 -2.97 -0.46
N GLY A 101 17.57 -4.02 -1.19
CA GLY A 101 17.04 -5.25 -0.64
C GLY A 101 18.04 -6.07 0.19
N ASP A 102 19.32 -5.71 0.23
CA ASP A 102 20.31 -6.37 1.10
C ASP A 102 20.31 -5.77 2.51
N PHE A 103 19.72 -4.59 2.71
CA PHE A 103 19.77 -3.83 3.96
C PHE A 103 18.44 -3.85 4.69
N VAL A 104 18.48 -4.09 6.01
CA VAL A 104 17.31 -3.96 6.88
C VAL A 104 17.06 -2.50 7.25
N ILE A 105 18.12 -1.68 7.34
CA ILE A 105 18.02 -0.22 7.48
C ILE A 105 19.01 0.44 6.52
N LEU A 106 18.52 1.33 5.65
CA LEU A 106 19.36 2.11 4.73
C LEU A 106 18.95 3.58 4.81
N SER A 107 19.93 4.47 4.93
CA SER A 107 19.70 5.90 5.12
C SER A 107 20.70 6.77 4.35
N LYS A 108 20.31 7.99 4.00
CA LYS A 108 21.24 8.98 3.43
C LYS A 108 21.86 9.97 4.41
N ALA A 109 21.21 10.20 5.55
CA ALA A 109 21.52 11.28 6.48
C ALA A 109 21.75 10.80 7.93
N GLY A 110 21.78 9.49 8.16
CA GLY A 110 22.21 8.91 9.43
C GLY A 110 21.24 7.89 10.02
N ILE A 111 21.79 7.01 10.85
CA ILE A 111 21.02 6.07 11.65
C ILE A 111 21.44 6.28 13.09
N SER A 112 20.50 6.64 13.95
CA SER A 112 20.75 6.81 15.38
C SER A 112 19.97 5.81 16.20
N ARG A 113 20.57 5.38 17.32
CA ARG A 113 19.88 4.50 18.27
C ARG A 113 20.15 4.87 19.71
N THR A 114 19.12 4.76 20.54
CA THR A 114 19.22 4.77 22.01
C THR A 114 18.44 3.57 22.59
N GLY A 115 18.63 3.29 23.88
CA GLY A 115 18.00 2.16 24.54
C GLY A 115 18.42 0.78 23.99
N VAL A 116 17.79 -0.29 24.48
CA VAL A 116 18.13 -1.67 24.08
C VAL A 116 17.54 -1.97 22.71
N THR A 117 18.37 -1.85 21.66
CA THR A 117 17.99 -2.06 20.27
C THR A 117 18.48 -3.43 19.78
N SER A 118 17.72 -4.10 18.92
CA SER A 118 18.11 -5.36 18.27
C SER A 118 17.75 -5.33 16.79
N ILE A 119 18.76 -5.36 15.92
CA ILE A 119 18.59 -5.30 14.47
C ILE A 119 19.12 -6.60 13.86
N THR A 120 18.29 -7.32 13.12
CA THR A 120 18.68 -8.53 12.38
C THR A 120 18.75 -8.23 10.88
N GLY A 121 19.98 -8.06 10.38
CA GLY A 121 20.28 -7.71 8.99
C GLY A 121 21.32 -6.60 8.88
N ASP A 122 21.82 -6.37 7.66
CA ASP A 122 22.81 -5.33 7.39
C ASP A 122 22.18 -3.93 7.44
N ILE A 123 22.91 -2.94 7.97
CA ILE A 123 22.51 -1.53 7.94
C ILE A 123 23.55 -0.68 7.23
N GLY A 124 23.15 0.46 6.67
CA GLY A 124 24.15 1.38 6.15
C GLY A 124 23.68 2.79 5.84
N VAL A 125 24.68 3.65 5.70
CA VAL A 125 24.53 5.07 5.40
C VAL A 125 25.35 5.51 4.19
N SER A 126 24.77 6.31 3.31
CA SER A 126 25.48 6.98 2.21
C SER A 126 24.59 8.06 1.56
N PRO A 127 25.11 9.25 1.20
CA PRO A 127 26.52 9.60 1.10
C PRO A 127 27.16 10.07 2.40
N ILE A 128 26.40 10.18 3.49
CA ILE A 128 26.97 10.54 4.80
C ILE A 128 27.94 9.46 5.29
N ASP A 129 28.95 9.90 6.03
CA ASP A 129 30.01 9.04 6.57
C ASP A 129 29.57 8.26 7.83
N GLN A 130 30.47 7.42 8.32
CA GLN A 130 30.29 6.60 9.51
C GLN A 130 29.84 7.38 10.74
N THR A 131 30.25 8.65 10.89
CA THR A 131 29.96 9.41 12.12
C THR A 131 28.47 9.62 12.35
N ALA A 132 27.65 9.43 11.30
CA ALA A 132 26.20 9.45 11.36
C ALA A 132 25.54 8.14 11.79
N LEU A 133 26.31 7.06 12.00
CA LEU A 133 25.90 5.85 12.69
C LEU A 133 26.08 6.04 14.21
N THR A 134 25.09 6.65 14.85
CA THR A 134 25.24 7.12 16.24
C THR A 134 24.65 6.15 17.25
N GLY A 135 25.38 5.94 18.34
CA GLY A 135 24.99 5.03 19.42
C GLY A 135 25.35 3.57 19.19
N PHE A 136 25.89 3.16 18.04
CA PHE A 136 26.10 1.73 17.75
C PHE A 136 27.30 1.08 18.45
N SER A 137 28.19 1.85 19.09
CA SER A 137 29.41 1.31 19.72
C SER A 137 30.18 0.40 18.75
N GLU A 138 30.43 0.92 17.56
CA GLU A 138 30.97 0.16 16.43
C GLU A 138 32.39 -0.35 16.68
N THR A 139 32.65 -1.56 16.21
CA THR A 139 34.00 -2.11 16.09
C THR A 139 34.31 -2.33 14.62
N MET A 140 35.30 -1.59 14.10
CA MET A 140 35.75 -1.71 12.72
C MET A 140 36.36 -3.08 12.45
N ASP A 141 35.97 -3.71 11.34
CA ASP A 141 36.60 -4.94 10.87
C ASP A 141 38.02 -4.67 10.34
N PRO A 142 39.00 -5.59 10.47
CA PRO A 142 40.36 -5.38 9.98
C PRO A 142 40.49 -5.03 8.49
N SER A 143 39.49 -5.38 7.67
CA SER A 143 39.45 -4.98 6.25
C SER A 143 39.12 -3.50 6.03
N ASN A 144 38.62 -2.80 7.06
CA ASN A 144 38.03 -1.47 7.02
C ASN A 144 36.83 -1.34 6.06
N GLN A 145 36.21 -2.44 5.63
CA GLN A 145 35.08 -2.43 4.68
C GLN A 145 33.72 -2.39 5.37
N PHE A 146 33.63 -2.77 6.64
CA PHE A 146 32.40 -2.75 7.42
C PHE A 146 32.75 -2.65 8.91
N SER A 147 31.76 -2.32 9.73
CA SER A 147 31.88 -2.43 11.19
C SER A 147 30.83 -3.39 11.75
N THR A 148 31.00 -3.76 13.01
CA THR A 148 30.09 -4.63 13.76
C THR A 148 29.60 -3.92 15.01
N SER A 149 28.44 -4.35 15.52
CA SER A 149 27.84 -3.81 16.74
C SER A 149 27.08 -4.91 17.46
N ILE A 150 27.06 -4.90 18.79
CA ILE A 150 26.22 -5.81 19.59
C ILE A 150 24.71 -5.59 19.36
N TYR A 151 24.32 -4.43 18.82
CA TYR A 151 22.93 -4.09 18.51
C TYR A 151 22.50 -4.54 17.12
N VAL A 152 23.46 -4.94 16.28
CA VAL A 152 23.23 -5.56 14.96
C VAL A 152 23.57 -7.04 15.09
N VAL A 153 22.54 -7.84 15.36
CA VAL A 153 22.65 -9.24 15.75
C VAL A 153 22.62 -10.19 14.56
N GLY A 154 22.87 -11.48 14.80
CA GLY A 154 22.77 -12.51 13.76
C GLY A 154 23.84 -12.42 12.67
N GLY A 155 24.95 -11.69 12.92
CA GLY A 155 26.03 -11.49 11.95
C GLY A 155 25.81 -10.35 10.96
N GLY A 156 24.82 -9.48 11.21
CA GLY A 156 24.62 -8.27 10.41
C GLY A 156 25.79 -7.29 10.56
N LYS A 157 26.01 -6.50 9.51
CA LYS A 157 27.12 -5.55 9.39
C LYS A 157 26.62 -4.13 9.22
N LEU A 158 27.42 -3.17 9.65
CA LEU A 158 27.20 -1.76 9.37
C LEU A 158 28.13 -1.34 8.23
N TYR A 159 27.63 -0.51 7.32
CA TYR A 159 28.39 0.03 6.19
C TYR A 159 28.20 1.53 6.10
N ALA A 160 29.27 2.27 5.79
CA ALA A 160 29.23 3.70 5.59
C ALA A 160 29.99 4.13 4.33
N ALA A 161 29.73 5.34 3.85
CA ALA A 161 30.27 5.85 2.58
C ALA A 161 31.80 6.03 2.57
N ASP A 162 32.41 6.22 3.75
CA ASP A 162 33.84 6.49 3.95
C ASP A 162 34.66 5.22 4.27
N TYR A 163 34.03 4.05 4.28
CA TYR A 163 34.72 2.77 4.46
C TYR A 163 35.58 2.41 3.24
N ALA A 164 36.51 1.46 3.43
CA ALA A 164 37.40 1.02 2.37
C ALA A 164 36.65 0.35 1.21
N PRO A 165 37.17 0.43 -0.05
CA PRO A 165 36.60 -0.29 -1.18
C PRO A 165 36.44 -1.81 -0.91
N PRO A 166 35.35 -2.43 -1.39
CA PRO A 166 34.37 -1.92 -2.36
C PRO A 166 33.15 -1.21 -1.75
N THR A 167 33.14 -0.94 -0.44
CA THR A 167 31.95 -0.46 0.28
C THR A 167 31.34 0.85 -0.26
N PRO A 168 32.12 1.88 -0.62
CA PRO A 168 31.51 3.12 -1.15
C PRO A 168 30.66 2.90 -2.41
N VAL A 169 31.08 1.98 -3.30
CA VAL A 169 30.33 1.61 -4.51
C VAL A 169 29.08 0.81 -4.13
N LYS A 170 29.21 -0.18 -3.23
CA LYS A 170 28.06 -0.94 -2.71
C LYS A 170 26.99 0.00 -2.16
N MET A 171 27.40 0.97 -1.34
CA MET A 171 26.48 1.92 -0.70
C MET A 171 25.84 2.89 -1.68
N THR A 172 26.62 3.41 -2.64
CA THR A 172 26.09 4.30 -3.68
C THR A 172 25.01 3.59 -4.52
N THR A 173 25.27 2.33 -4.94
CA THR A 173 24.30 1.53 -5.69
C THR A 173 23.05 1.24 -4.87
N ALA A 174 23.19 0.85 -3.60
CA ALA A 174 22.06 0.57 -2.73
C ALA A 174 21.15 1.80 -2.53
N VAL A 175 21.73 2.98 -2.36
CA VAL A 175 20.95 4.23 -2.23
C VAL A 175 20.25 4.58 -3.54
N SER A 176 20.91 4.42 -4.69
CA SER A 176 20.29 4.61 -6.01
C SER A 176 19.13 3.64 -6.26
N ASP A 177 19.27 2.39 -5.85
CA ASP A 177 18.22 1.37 -5.96
C ASP A 177 17.05 1.69 -5.02
N MET A 178 17.31 2.20 -3.82
CA MET A 178 16.28 2.70 -2.90
C MET A 178 15.47 3.86 -3.52
N GLU A 179 16.14 4.84 -4.12
CA GLU A 179 15.49 5.97 -4.80
C GLU A 179 14.67 5.51 -6.01
N THR A 180 15.18 4.51 -6.73
CA THR A 180 14.47 3.86 -7.85
C THR A 180 13.22 3.12 -7.37
N ALA A 181 13.33 2.34 -6.29
CA ALA A 181 12.21 1.63 -5.67
C ALA A 181 11.14 2.60 -5.16
N PHE A 182 11.55 3.70 -4.52
CA PHE A 182 10.64 4.77 -4.10
C PHE A 182 9.89 5.35 -5.31
N SER A 183 10.61 5.69 -6.37
CA SER A 183 10.04 6.28 -7.59
C SER A 183 9.12 5.30 -8.33
N ASP A 184 9.47 4.03 -8.37
CA ASP A 184 8.62 2.95 -8.92
C ASP A 184 7.32 2.83 -8.12
N ALA A 185 7.41 2.72 -6.80
CA ALA A 185 6.25 2.62 -5.91
C ALA A 185 5.34 3.86 -6.03
N ALA A 186 5.90 5.07 -6.01
CA ALA A 186 5.17 6.33 -6.17
C ALA A 186 4.56 6.49 -7.57
N GLY A 187 5.23 5.95 -8.59
CA GLY A 187 4.84 6.03 -10.00
C GLY A 187 3.80 4.99 -10.43
N ARG A 188 3.44 4.02 -9.58
CA ARG A 188 2.40 3.04 -9.92
C ARG A 188 1.08 3.75 -10.23
N THR A 189 0.47 3.40 -11.36
CA THR A 189 -0.77 4.02 -11.84
C THR A 189 -1.99 3.13 -11.65
N PHE A 190 -3.17 3.74 -11.83
CA PHE A 190 -4.48 3.11 -11.71
C PHE A 190 -4.67 2.45 -10.34
N PRO A 191 -4.72 3.23 -9.24
CA PRO A 191 -4.96 2.69 -7.90
C PRO A 191 -6.27 1.91 -7.85
N ASP A 192 -6.28 0.82 -7.08
CA ASP A 192 -7.49 0.05 -6.78
C ASP A 192 -8.35 0.79 -5.75
N TYR A 193 -7.70 1.57 -4.88
CA TYR A 193 -8.32 2.36 -3.83
C TYR A 193 -7.72 3.77 -3.80
N THR A 194 -8.56 4.80 -3.77
CA THR A 194 -8.16 6.21 -3.73
C THR A 194 -8.85 6.89 -2.57
N GLU A 195 -8.08 7.60 -1.73
CA GLU A 195 -8.54 8.29 -0.51
C GLU A 195 -9.36 7.38 0.42
N LEU A 196 -9.01 6.09 0.48
CA LEU A 196 -9.79 5.10 1.22
C LEU A 196 -9.86 5.46 2.70
N TYR A 197 -11.06 5.45 3.26
CA TYR A 197 -11.36 5.84 4.65
C TYR A 197 -10.82 7.23 5.05
N ALA A 198 -10.66 8.15 4.08
CA ALA A 198 -10.15 9.49 4.31
C ALA A 198 -8.80 9.54 5.06
N GLY A 199 -7.96 8.53 4.88
CA GLY A 199 -6.62 8.47 5.47
C GLY A 199 -6.56 7.85 6.88
N ASP A 200 -7.66 7.35 7.44
CA ASP A 200 -7.64 6.56 8.69
C ASP A 200 -8.11 5.13 8.42
N VAL A 201 -7.17 4.18 8.42
CA VAL A 201 -7.45 2.76 8.12
C VAL A 201 -7.63 1.92 9.39
N THR A 202 -7.81 2.56 10.55
CA THR A 202 -7.94 1.88 11.84
C THR A 202 -9.13 0.90 11.85
N GLY A 203 -8.87 -0.33 12.32
CA GLY A 203 -9.85 -1.40 12.43
C GLY A 203 -10.23 -2.05 11.09
N GLN A 204 -9.61 -1.63 9.98
CA GLN A 204 -9.96 -2.11 8.65
C GLN A 204 -9.16 -3.36 8.25
N THR A 205 -9.64 -4.03 7.21
CA THR A 205 -8.90 -5.10 6.53
C THR A 205 -8.57 -4.66 5.10
N LEU A 206 -7.28 -4.61 4.78
CA LEU A 206 -6.75 -4.19 3.49
C LEU A 206 -6.39 -5.42 2.65
N THR A 207 -7.10 -5.59 1.54
CA THR A 207 -6.89 -6.66 0.55
C THR A 207 -5.78 -6.30 -0.45
N PRO A 208 -5.25 -7.25 -1.24
CA PRO A 208 -4.16 -6.97 -2.18
C PRO A 208 -4.51 -5.83 -3.14
N GLY A 209 -3.54 -4.97 -3.45
CA GLY A 209 -3.76 -3.88 -4.39
C GLY A 209 -2.84 -2.67 -4.23
N LEU A 210 -3.09 -1.69 -5.09
CA LEU A 210 -2.48 -0.35 -5.01
C LEU A 210 -3.46 0.62 -4.35
N TYR A 211 -2.99 1.27 -3.30
CA TYR A 211 -3.72 2.27 -2.56
C TYR A 211 -3.05 3.62 -2.72
N LYS A 212 -3.85 4.68 -2.79
CA LYS A 212 -3.36 6.05 -2.94
C LYS A 212 -4.09 7.01 -2.03
N TRP A 213 -3.33 7.82 -1.30
CA TRP A 213 -3.80 8.97 -0.54
C TRP A 213 -3.00 10.23 -0.90
N GLY A 214 -3.70 11.33 -1.13
CA GLY A 214 -3.14 12.67 -1.24
C GLY A 214 -2.84 13.30 0.14
N THR A 215 -3.27 12.65 1.22
CA THR A 215 -3.07 13.07 2.61
C THR A 215 -2.06 12.17 3.33
N GLY A 216 -1.90 12.39 4.63
CA GLY A 216 -1.27 11.42 5.53
C GLY A 216 -2.15 10.19 5.73
N LEU A 217 -1.53 9.13 6.25
CA LEU A 217 -2.19 7.88 6.63
C LEU A 217 -2.00 7.61 8.12
N LEU A 218 -3.11 7.35 8.81
CA LEU A 218 -3.17 7.05 10.24
C LEU A 218 -3.57 5.59 10.47
N ILE A 219 -2.85 4.93 11.36
CA ILE A 219 -3.20 3.65 11.97
C ILE A 219 -3.16 3.86 13.49
N SER A 220 -4.33 4.04 14.11
CA SER A 220 -4.45 4.23 15.55
C SER A 220 -4.34 2.89 16.30
N ALA A 221 -4.47 2.91 17.63
CA ALA A 221 -4.33 1.73 18.50
C ALA A 221 -5.28 0.55 18.15
N GLY A 222 -6.35 0.79 17.38
CA GLY A 222 -7.21 -0.28 16.84
C GLY A 222 -6.53 -1.15 15.77
N GLY A 223 -5.33 -0.77 15.31
CA GLY A 223 -4.54 -1.52 14.34
C GLY A 223 -5.16 -1.58 12.95
N VAL A 224 -4.58 -2.39 12.09
CA VAL A 224 -5.11 -2.69 10.75
C VAL A 224 -4.72 -4.12 10.37
N THR A 225 -5.57 -4.81 9.62
CA THR A 225 -5.25 -6.14 9.08
C THR A 225 -4.90 -6.04 7.61
N ILE A 226 -3.80 -6.64 7.18
CA ILE A 226 -3.44 -6.85 5.78
C ILE A 226 -3.70 -8.32 5.46
N SER A 227 -4.60 -8.60 4.51
CA SER A 227 -5.12 -9.94 4.28
C SER A 227 -5.06 -10.34 2.82
N GLY A 228 -4.35 -11.42 2.55
CA GLY A 228 -4.19 -12.01 1.22
C GLY A 228 -3.25 -13.20 1.28
N THR A 229 -2.91 -13.74 0.12
CA THR A 229 -2.05 -14.92 -0.01
C THR A 229 -0.56 -14.55 0.09
N ALA A 230 0.30 -15.57 0.14
CA ALA A 230 1.75 -15.41 0.19
C ALA A 230 2.37 -14.75 -1.06
N THR A 231 1.66 -14.69 -2.17
CA THR A 231 2.12 -14.10 -3.44
C THR A 231 1.46 -12.77 -3.77
N ASP A 232 0.48 -12.36 -2.98
CA ASP A 232 -0.20 -11.09 -3.18
C ASP A 232 0.70 -9.91 -2.77
N VAL A 233 0.46 -8.76 -3.38
CA VAL A 233 1.27 -7.55 -3.20
C VAL A 233 0.39 -6.37 -2.80
N TRP A 234 0.89 -5.57 -1.86
CA TRP A 234 0.31 -4.32 -1.40
C TRP A 234 1.27 -3.17 -1.64
N ILE A 235 0.78 -2.09 -2.24
CA ILE A 235 1.55 -0.86 -2.42
C ILE A 235 0.69 0.29 -1.91
N PHE A 236 1.18 0.97 -0.88
CA PHE A 236 0.53 2.12 -0.26
C PHE A 236 1.29 3.39 -0.67
N GLN A 237 0.67 4.24 -1.49
CA GLN A 237 1.21 5.55 -1.86
C GLN A 237 0.63 6.63 -0.95
N ILE A 238 1.49 7.26 -0.15
CA ILE A 238 1.11 8.24 0.87
C ILE A 238 1.83 9.55 0.57
N ALA A 239 1.07 10.60 0.23
CA ALA A 239 1.63 11.88 -0.21
C ALA A 239 2.15 12.75 0.95
N GLN A 240 1.75 12.46 2.18
CA GLN A 240 2.26 13.13 3.39
C GLN A 240 2.84 12.07 4.34
N ASP A 241 2.58 12.20 5.65
CA ASP A 241 3.15 11.36 6.69
C ASP A 241 2.39 10.04 6.89
N LEU A 242 3.10 9.01 7.34
CA LEU A 242 2.53 7.78 7.88
C LEU A 242 2.69 7.78 9.41
N THR A 243 1.57 7.68 10.13
CA THR A 243 1.57 7.54 11.58
C THR A 243 1.00 6.18 11.98
N VAL A 244 1.84 5.32 12.53
CA VAL A 244 1.43 4.11 13.25
C VAL A 244 1.46 4.45 14.73
N ALA A 245 0.31 4.74 15.31
CA ALA A 245 0.21 5.28 16.66
C ALA A 245 0.70 4.29 17.73
N ASN A 246 0.80 4.77 18.97
CA ASN A 246 1.19 3.95 20.11
C ASN A 246 0.34 2.68 20.21
N SER A 247 1.02 1.55 20.42
CA SER A 247 0.43 0.22 20.56
C SER A 247 -0.36 -0.27 19.33
N ALA A 248 -0.35 0.45 18.21
CA ALA A 248 -1.01 0.01 16.98
C ALA A 248 -0.29 -1.20 16.38
N ILE A 249 -1.06 -2.19 15.92
CA ILE A 249 -0.53 -3.44 15.37
C ILE A 249 -1.02 -3.61 13.94
N ILE A 250 -0.09 -3.83 13.02
CA ILE A 250 -0.38 -4.30 11.67
C ILE A 250 -0.37 -5.83 11.67
N THR A 251 -1.55 -6.43 11.51
CA THR A 251 -1.74 -7.88 11.52
C THR A 251 -1.70 -8.42 10.10
N LEU A 252 -0.90 -9.46 9.84
CA LEU A 252 -0.94 -10.20 8.57
C LEU A 252 -1.85 -11.42 8.69
N SER A 253 -2.68 -11.66 7.67
CA SER A 253 -3.59 -12.81 7.63
C SER A 253 -3.69 -13.40 6.23
N GLY A 254 -4.23 -14.62 6.11
CA GLY A 254 -4.40 -15.30 4.82
C GLY A 254 -3.12 -15.86 4.17
N GLY A 255 -1.97 -15.67 4.83
CA GLY A 255 -0.65 -16.01 4.29
C GLY A 255 0.14 -14.81 3.77
N ALA A 256 -0.40 -13.58 3.88
CA ALA A 256 0.30 -12.36 3.51
C ALA A 256 1.68 -12.27 4.18
N LYS A 257 2.68 -11.79 3.43
CA LYS A 257 4.06 -11.69 3.89
C LYS A 257 4.55 -10.24 3.86
N ALA A 258 5.38 -9.87 4.84
CA ALA A 258 5.98 -8.55 4.93
C ALA A 258 6.82 -8.19 3.68
N GLU A 259 7.52 -9.16 3.07
CA GLU A 259 8.32 -8.96 1.85
C GLU A 259 7.51 -8.42 0.65
N ASN A 260 6.19 -8.59 0.65
CA ASN A 260 5.30 -8.15 -0.44
C ASN A 260 4.46 -6.90 -0.11
N ILE A 261 4.74 -6.24 1.01
CA ILE A 261 4.01 -5.05 1.46
C ILE A 261 4.94 -3.86 1.37
N PHE A 262 4.60 -2.89 0.52
CA PHE A 262 5.42 -1.72 0.26
C PHE A 262 4.67 -0.45 0.68
N TRP A 263 5.30 0.33 1.54
CA TRP A 263 4.82 1.63 2.00
C TRP A 263 5.71 2.68 1.35
N GLN A 264 5.16 3.47 0.43
CA GLN A 264 5.83 4.65 -0.13
C GLN A 264 5.27 5.89 0.57
N ILE A 265 6.14 6.63 1.28
CA ILE A 265 5.77 7.79 2.10
C ILE A 265 6.57 9.01 1.64
N SER A 266 5.89 10.05 1.17
CA SER A 266 6.54 11.29 0.71
C SER A 266 6.85 12.27 1.84
N GLY A 267 6.17 12.14 2.99
CA GLY A 267 6.51 12.80 4.25
C GLY A 267 7.41 11.94 5.14
N GLN A 268 7.20 12.03 6.46
CA GLN A 268 7.87 11.19 7.46
C GLN A 268 7.05 9.96 7.83
N THR A 269 7.72 8.95 8.39
CA THR A 269 7.07 7.81 9.03
C THR A 269 7.33 7.86 10.54
N THR A 270 6.28 7.81 11.35
CA THR A 270 6.37 7.67 12.80
C THR A 270 5.76 6.34 13.24
N LEU A 271 6.58 5.50 13.85
CA LEU A 271 6.17 4.28 14.54
C LEU A 271 6.16 4.56 16.05
N GLY A 272 4.97 4.76 16.59
CA GLY A 272 4.74 5.10 17.99
C GLY A 272 5.16 3.99 18.96
N THR A 273 5.24 4.33 20.23
CA THR A 273 5.69 3.44 21.31
C THR A 273 4.99 2.09 21.27
N THR A 274 5.77 1.00 21.31
CA THR A 274 5.30 -0.40 21.27
C THR A 274 4.43 -0.80 20.06
N SER A 275 4.40 0.02 19.01
CA SER A 275 3.71 -0.34 17.75
C SER A 275 4.39 -1.52 17.04
N GLN A 276 3.64 -2.21 16.19
CA GLN A 276 4.15 -3.34 15.41
C GLN A 276 3.90 -3.13 13.92
N MET A 277 4.97 -2.77 13.20
CA MET A 277 4.96 -2.48 11.77
C MET A 277 5.36 -3.71 10.95
N LYS A 278 4.72 -3.89 9.79
CA LYS A 278 5.00 -4.98 8.84
C LYS A 278 5.18 -4.42 7.44
N GLY A 279 6.27 -4.79 6.78
CA GLY A 279 6.54 -4.45 5.37
C GLY A 279 7.75 -3.55 5.14
N ILE A 280 7.95 -3.19 3.89
CA ILE A 280 9.08 -2.39 3.39
C ILE A 280 8.68 -0.93 3.39
N ILE A 281 9.36 -0.11 4.20
CA ILE A 281 9.14 1.34 4.27
C ILE A 281 10.12 2.02 3.30
N LEU A 282 9.59 2.69 2.29
CA LEU A 282 10.29 3.57 1.36
C LEU A 282 9.89 5.01 1.69
N CYS A 283 10.67 5.67 2.56
CA CYS A 283 10.36 7.00 3.08
C CYS A 283 11.27 8.06 2.46
N GLN A 284 10.67 9.17 2.01
CA GLN A 284 11.40 10.29 1.44
C GLN A 284 12.15 11.11 2.50
N THR A 285 11.68 11.08 3.74
CA THR A 285 12.29 11.85 4.83
C THR A 285 12.67 10.93 6.00
N LEU A 286 12.26 11.28 7.23
CA LEU A 286 12.61 10.61 8.46
C LEU A 286 11.74 9.37 8.68
N ILE A 287 12.37 8.27 9.08
CA ILE A 287 11.68 7.15 9.76
C ILE A 287 12.02 7.23 11.24
N GLU A 288 11.04 7.59 12.05
CA GLU A 288 11.15 7.69 13.50
C GLU A 288 10.50 6.45 14.15
N MET A 289 11.30 5.67 14.89
CA MET A 289 10.82 4.56 15.69
C MET A 289 10.93 4.91 17.18
N GLN A 290 9.78 5.10 17.81
CA GLN A 290 9.70 5.43 19.23
C GLN A 290 9.86 4.18 20.10
N THR A 291 9.95 4.39 21.42
CA THR A 291 10.35 3.38 22.40
C THR A 291 9.66 2.02 22.19
N GLY A 292 10.44 0.97 21.95
CA GLY A 292 9.92 -0.40 21.90
C GLY A 292 9.05 -0.73 20.69
N ALA A 293 8.92 0.16 19.71
CA ALA A 293 8.30 -0.19 18.42
C ALA A 293 9.09 -1.32 17.74
N THR A 294 8.38 -2.14 16.95
CA THR A 294 8.98 -3.26 16.21
C THR A 294 8.68 -3.16 14.73
N LEU A 295 9.63 -3.59 13.91
CA LEU A 295 9.48 -3.67 12.46
C LEU A 295 9.89 -5.06 11.97
N SER A 296 8.97 -5.79 11.33
CA SER A 296 9.30 -6.95 10.50
C SER A 296 9.22 -6.51 9.04
N GLY A 297 10.37 -6.22 8.44
CA GLY A 297 10.43 -5.38 7.26
C GLY A 297 11.79 -4.75 7.02
N ARG A 298 11.79 -3.64 6.30
CA ARG A 298 12.98 -2.80 6.05
C ARG A 298 12.63 -1.34 6.24
N ALA A 299 13.57 -0.55 6.76
CA ALA A 299 13.46 0.89 6.91
C ALA A 299 14.43 1.57 5.92
N LEU A 300 13.91 2.03 4.78
CA LEU A 300 14.68 2.65 3.70
C LEU A 300 14.32 4.14 3.64
N ALA A 301 15.19 5.01 4.15
CA ALA A 301 14.95 6.43 4.33
C ALA A 301 15.89 7.30 3.47
N GLN A 302 15.33 8.24 2.70
CA GLN A 302 16.14 9.20 1.96
C GLN A 302 16.69 10.35 2.83
N THR A 303 16.29 10.44 4.11
CA THR A 303 17.04 11.21 5.11
C THR A 303 17.55 10.29 6.22
N ALA A 304 16.96 10.28 7.40
CA ALA A 304 17.48 9.60 8.59
C ALA A 304 16.54 8.51 9.11
N VAL A 305 17.10 7.61 9.92
CA VAL A 305 16.33 6.65 10.74
C VAL A 305 16.72 6.84 12.20
N THR A 306 15.74 6.99 13.08
CA THR A 306 15.97 7.10 14.54
C THR A 306 15.30 5.94 15.26
N LEU A 307 16.03 5.35 16.21
CA LEU A 307 15.59 4.19 16.99
C LEU A 307 15.66 4.47 18.49
N ASP A 308 14.63 4.08 19.21
CA ASP A 308 14.58 4.01 20.66
C ASP A 308 14.11 2.63 21.13
N ALA A 309 15.05 1.83 21.64
CA ALA A 309 14.81 0.49 22.17
C ALA A 309 14.02 -0.45 21.22
N ASN A 310 14.29 -0.39 19.92
CA ASN A 310 13.50 -1.09 18.90
C ASN A 310 14.01 -2.48 18.55
N THR A 311 13.12 -3.32 18.03
CA THR A 311 13.48 -4.54 17.29
C THR A 311 13.20 -4.35 15.81
N VAL A 312 14.19 -4.58 14.96
CA VAL A 312 14.05 -4.52 13.51
C VAL A 312 14.57 -5.81 12.89
N THR A 313 13.73 -6.53 12.15
CA THR A 313 14.06 -7.83 11.56
C THR A 313 13.74 -7.81 10.08
N ALA A 314 14.73 -8.17 9.24
CA ALA A 314 14.50 -8.37 7.81
C ALA A 314 13.38 -9.41 7.55
N PRO A 315 12.63 -9.29 6.44
CA PRO A 315 11.58 -10.26 6.07
C PRO A 315 12.08 -11.69 5.92
#